data_AF-A0A3P3ZQ14-F1
#
_entry.id   AF-A0A3P3ZQ14-F1
#
_cell.length_a   1.000
_cell.length_b   1.000
_cell.length_c   1.000
_cell.angle_alpha   90.00
_cell.angle_beta   90.00
_cell.angle_gamma   90.00
#
_symmetry.space_group_name_H-M   'P 1'
#
loop_
_entity.id
_entity.type
_entity.pdbx_description
1 polymer ?
#
loop_
_entity_poly.entity_id
_entity_poly.type
_entity_poly.pdbx_seq_one_letter_code
_entity_poly.pdbx_strand_id
1 'polypeptide(L)' 'MAPEDVAVYFCRRAGSATELEPLRLNMFGEIENWPENFFGDEMADIAGRTLAAMQRKKELAKEAANDAGSH' A
#
# COMPACT_ATOMS: atom_id res chain seq x y z
N MET A 1 -1.97 0.13 27.73
CA MET A 1 -2.81 -0.45 26.68
C MET A 1 -2.06 -1.64 26.15
N ALA A 2 -2.54 -2.82 26.48
CA ALA A 2 -1.99 -4.05 25.93
C ALA A 2 -2.68 -4.32 24.58
N PRO A 3 -2.11 -5.12 23.66
CA PRO A 3 -2.70 -5.36 22.34
C PRO A 3 -4.15 -5.88 22.39
N GLU A 4 -4.56 -6.51 23.50
CA GLU A 4 -5.95 -6.95 23.70
C GLU A 4 -6.95 -5.79 23.87
N ASP A 5 -6.48 -4.59 24.21
CA ASP A 5 -7.31 -3.40 24.42
C ASP A 5 -7.75 -2.73 23.10
N VAL A 6 -7.20 -3.17 21.96
CA VAL A 6 -7.43 -2.56 20.64
C VAL A 6 -7.90 -3.61 19.65
N ALA A 7 -9.17 -3.55 19.25
CA ALA A 7 -9.73 -4.40 18.22
C ALA A 7 -9.75 -3.65 16.87
N VAL A 8 -9.03 -4.18 15.88
CA VAL A 8 -9.00 -3.64 14.52
C VAL A 8 -9.81 -4.55 13.60
N TYR A 9 -10.65 -3.96 12.76
CA TYR A 9 -11.48 -4.70 11.80
C TYR A 9 -11.28 -4.15 10.40
N PHE A 10 -11.20 -5.04 9.42
CA PHE A 10 -11.28 -4.73 8.01
C PHE A 10 -12.73 -4.78 7.55
N CYS A 11 -13.18 -3.72 6.91
CA CYS A 11 -14.54 -3.57 6.43
C CYS A 11 -14.56 -3.85 4.93
N ARG A 12 -15.12 -4.99 4.51
CA ARG A 12 -15.25 -5.34 3.09
C ARG A 12 -16.70 -5.34 2.65
N ARG A 13 -16.93 -4.99 1.38
CA ARG A 13 -18.26 -5.03 0.77
C ARG A 13 -18.52 -6.42 0.19
N ALA A 14 -19.48 -7.14 0.75
CA ALA A 14 -19.98 -8.42 0.26
C ALA A 14 -21.35 -8.22 -0.40
N GLY A 15 -21.34 -7.76 -1.66
CA GLY A 15 -22.58 -7.46 -2.41
C GLY A 15 -23.35 -6.26 -1.84
N SER A 16 -24.52 -6.52 -1.26
CA SER A 16 -25.37 -5.52 -0.59
C SER A 16 -25.12 -5.39 0.91
N ALA A 17 -24.24 -6.23 1.47
CA ALA A 17 -23.88 -6.23 2.88
C ALA A 17 -22.43 -5.82 3.08
N THR A 18 -22.12 -5.43 4.31
CA THR A 18 -20.77 -5.11 4.77
C THR A 18 -20.35 -6.19 5.75
N GLU A 19 -19.19 -6.80 5.51
CA GLU A 19 -18.59 -7.79 6.40
C GLU A 19 -17.41 -7.15 7.14
N LEU A 20 -17.33 -7.42 8.44
CA LEU A 20 -16.23 -6.99 9.30
C LEU A 20 -15.34 -8.19 9.60
N GLU A 21 -14.09 -8.13 9.13
CA GLU A 21 -13.08 -9.16 9.37
C GLU A 21 -12.10 -8.68 10.46
N PRO A 22 -11.91 -9.42 11.56
CA PRO A 22 -10.97 -9.02 12.60
C PRO A 22 -9.51 -9.14 12.14
N LEU A 23 -8.71 -8.10 12.36
CA LEU A 23 -7.26 -8.10 12.15
C LEU A 23 -6.55 -8.46 13.46
N ARG A 24 -5.61 -9.40 13.35
CA ARG A 24 -4.72 -9.82 14.43
C ARG A 24 -3.46 -9.01 14.36
N LEU A 25 -3.14 -8.34 15.47
CA LEU A 25 -1.90 -7.59 15.63
C LEU A 25 -0.93 -8.39 16.49
N ASN A 26 0.33 -8.46 16.08
CA ASN A 26 1.39 -8.96 16.93
C ASN A 26 1.81 -7.92 17.98
N MET A 27 2.74 -8.29 18.87
CA MET A 27 3.24 -7.40 19.93
C MET A 27 3.96 -6.13 19.41
N PHE A 28 4.33 -6.11 18.13
CA PHE A 28 4.95 -4.97 17.47
C PHE A 28 3.93 -4.10 16.69
N GLY A 29 2.65 -4.46 16.73
CA GLY A 29 1.57 -3.76 16.02
C GLY A 29 1.45 -4.11 14.54
N GLU A 30 2.11 -5.17 14.07
CA GLU A 30 2.01 -5.64 12.70
C GLU A 30 0.80 -6.55 12.53
N ILE A 31 0.10 -6.43 11.39
CA ILE A 31 -1.02 -7.30 11.05
C ILE A 31 -0.48 -8.67 10.60
N GLU A 32 -0.95 -9.73 11.25
CA GLU A 32 -0.53 -11.10 10.95
C GLU A 32 -1.41 -11.77 9.88
N ASN A 33 -2.66 -11.32 9.73
CA ASN A 33 -3.64 -11.84 8.77
C ASN A 33 -4.09 -10.77 7.78
N TRP A 34 -3.16 -10.31 6.94
CA TRP A 34 -3.47 -9.34 5.89
C TRP A 34 -4.61 -9.84 4.98
N PRO A 35 -5.73 -9.10 4.89
CA PRO A 35 -6.80 -9.42 3.94
C PRO A 35 -6.33 -9.25 2.51
N GLU A 36 -6.79 -10.12 1.61
CA GLU A 36 -6.55 -9.95 0.18
C GLU A 36 -7.19 -8.64 -0.31
N ASN A 37 -6.45 -7.87 -1.11
CA ASN A 37 -6.87 -6.55 -1.58
C ASN A 37 -7.31 -5.59 -0.44
N PHE A 38 -6.63 -5.65 0.72
CA PHE A 38 -6.93 -4.81 1.90
C PHE A 38 -7.06 -3.31 1.59
N PHE A 39 -6.26 -2.83 0.64
CA PHE A 39 -6.23 -1.44 0.23
C PHE A 39 -7.08 -1.16 -1.03
N GLY A 40 -7.79 -2.19 -1.53
CA GLY A 40 -8.61 -2.14 -2.74
C GLY A 40 -7.84 -1.86 -4.02
N ASP A 41 -8.58 -1.80 -5.13
CA ASP A 41 -8.09 -1.26 -6.41
C ASP A 41 -7.71 0.23 -6.32
N GLU A 42 -8.26 0.97 -5.36
CA GLU A 42 -8.06 2.42 -5.22
C GLU A 42 -6.63 2.76 -4.76
N MET A 43 -6.03 1.95 -3.89
CA MET A 43 -4.60 2.08 -3.58
C MET A 43 -3.70 1.49 -4.65
N ALA A 44 -4.16 0.52 -5.44
CA ALA A 44 -3.43 0.10 -6.63
C ALA A 44 -3.33 1.27 -7.64
N ASP A 45 -4.37 2.09 -7.78
CA ASP A 45 -4.34 3.32 -8.58
C ASP A 45 -3.40 4.38 -8.00
N ILE A 46 -3.41 4.61 -6.69
CA ILE A 46 -2.53 5.58 -6.03
C ILE A 46 -1.07 5.12 -6.06
N ALA A 47 -0.82 3.83 -5.79
CA ALA A 47 0.49 3.21 -5.93
C ALA A 47 0.98 3.25 -7.39
N GLY A 48 0.10 2.98 -8.36
CA GLY A 48 0.40 3.03 -9.79
C GLY A 48 0.83 4.43 -10.25
N ARG A 49 0.10 5.48 -9.83
CA ARG A 49 0.49 6.89 -10.09
C ARG A 49 1.84 7.22 -9.47
N THR A 50 2.08 6.74 -8.25
CA THR A 50 3.33 6.98 -7.53
C THR A 50 4.50 6.26 -8.19
N LEU A 51 4.30 5.00 -8.61
CA LEU A 51 5.29 4.21 -9.34
C LEU A 51 5.64 4.86 -10.68
N ALA A 52 4.64 5.29 -11.45
CA ALA A 52 4.85 5.97 -12.73
C ALA A 52 5.65 7.27 -12.56
N ALA A 53 5.36 8.05 -11.52
CA ALA A 53 6.12 9.27 -11.22
C ALA A 53 7.58 8.97 -10.84
N MET A 54 7.83 7.89 -10.08
CA MET A 54 9.18 7.45 -9.74
C MET A 54 9.94 6.95 -10.97
N GLN A 55 9.29 6.15 -11.82
CA GLN A 55 9.86 5.64 -13.07
C GLN A 55 10.34 6.80 -13.96
N ARG A 56 9.48 7.81 -14.14
CA ARG A 56 9.77 8.99 -14.96
C ARG A 56 10.93 9.83 -14.40
N LYS A 57 11.02 9.98 -13.07
CA LYS A 57 12.17 10.63 -12.44
C LYS A 57 13.47 9.87 -12.70
N LYS A 58 13.42 8.54 -12.68
CA LYS A 58 14.59 7.69 -12.93
C LYS A 58 15.04 7.75 -14.39
N GLU A 59 14.11 7.86 -15.34
CA GLU A 59 14.41 8.06 -16.76
C GLU A 59 15.06 9.42 -17.01
N LEU A 60 14.47 10.49 -16.50
CA LEU A 60 15.07 11.84 -16.60
C LEU A 60 16.46 11.92 -15.98
N ALA A 61 16.68 11.24 -14.85
CA ALA A 61 17.99 11.17 -14.21
C ALA A 61 19.02 10.40 -15.06
N LYS A 62 18.59 9.34 -15.77
CA LYS A 62 19.45 8.61 -16.72
C LYS A 62 19.77 9.45 -17.96
N GLU A 63 18.79 10.18 -18.49
CA GLU A 63 18.98 11.07 -19.65
C GLU A 63 19.97 12.19 -19.31
N ALA A 64 19.82 12.84 -18.15
CA ALA A 64 20.74 13.88 -17.69
C ALA A 64 22.17 13.36 -17.46
N ALA A 65 22.33 12.13 -16.95
CA ALA A 65 23.63 11.51 -16.76
C ALA A 65 24.31 11.12 -18.10
N ASN A 66 23.51 10.77 -19.11
CA ASN A 66 24.02 10.43 -20.44
C ASN A 66 24.44 11.68 -21.23
N ASP A 67 23.74 12.81 -21.04
CA ASP A 67 24.10 14.10 -21.65
C ASP A 67 25.38 14.69 -21.04
N ALA A 68 25.56 14.54 -19.73
CA ALA A 68 26.76 15.00 -19.00
C ALA A 68 28.04 14.18 -19.29
N GLY A 69 27.91 12.99 -19.86
CA GLY A 69 29.04 12.12 -20.25
C GLY A 69 29.53 12.33 -21.68
N SER A 70 28.92 13.25 -22.44
CA SER A 70 29.24 13.51 -23.86
C SER A 70 29.99 14.83 -24.09
N HIS A 71 30.69 15.34 -23.07
CA HIS A 71 31.63 16.47 -23.16
C HIS A 71 33.04 16.08 -22.74
#